data_AF-A0A838UEE2-F1
#
_entry.id   AF-A0A838UEE2-F1
#
_cell.length_a   1.000
_cell.length_b   1.000
_cell.length_c   1.000
_cell.angle_alpha   90.00
_cell.angle_beta   90.00
_cell.angle_gamma   90.00
#
_symmetry.space_group_name_H-M   'P 1'
#
loop_
_entity.id
_entity.type
_entity.pdbx_description
1 polymer ?
#
loop_
_entity_poly.entity_id
_entity_poly.type
_entity_poly.pdbx_seq_one_letter_code
_entity_poly.pdbx_strand_id
1 'polypeptide(L)'
;PTALVEGYAGVRIAGAAGTVTNFGTIRGVGASAYENALDLAAGGVVTNGAATDHAALIEGYAGVQILGAAGTVTNFGTIRSLGASGFEKALYLKAGGLVTNGGVDDTAALIQGASGVLLSAAGTILNFGAIRGTTGSGVELGSGGRLTNGGGGDRSALIEGSNGVFVQGAAATVHNFGTVRATGAFGNGVALLAGGVVVNGALNNRGALIEGFIGLSLSGGAAAATNFGTIRGVGALGGYGAFLGGGADLTNGAPGHAKATIEGFEGVEVTGSGGTLTNFGTIIGAGGAAVQFNASTDLLVVEAGCAFVGAVIGGGGTLKLDTGVGRLSGLFGAEGDVTVSGSMAATTFDDFATIRIGQAAAFTASGTVSLTAGEAILNSGSLTLGGKASVTSAGLIEADRGTLAIAGAVKNTGTLAAAGGTLAVAGAVTGSGSATVAGGVLDFEAAFTEDVTFTGKTGILELAKSQTYTGTVTGFSKSGGTSLDLGDIAFSKATTATYSGTKSGGVLTVTDGAHTARIHLMGDYRSSTFVVASDGHGGTLVHDPAAPAPVSASAGRFAAAMAGWAGGGAGPVEARALWAHAPPLLLAPRTQIA
;
A
#
# COMPACT_ATOMS: atom_id res chain seq x y z
N PRO A 1 45.84 -27.57 10.40
CA PRO A 1 45.35 -28.70 9.57
C PRO A 1 46.51 -29.55 8.99
N THR A 2 46.64 -30.82 9.43
CA THR A 2 47.66 -31.77 8.90
C THR A 2 47.11 -32.75 7.86
N ALA A 3 45.79 -32.86 7.72
CA ALA A 3 45.15 -33.71 6.71
C ALA A 3 44.93 -32.93 5.40
N LEU A 4 45.44 -33.47 4.30
CA LEU A 4 45.30 -32.93 2.94
C LEU A 4 44.76 -34.02 2.02
N VAL A 5 43.70 -33.70 1.29
CA VAL A 5 43.25 -34.44 0.10
C VAL A 5 43.51 -33.55 -1.10
N GLU A 6 44.48 -33.93 -1.94
CA GLU A 6 44.85 -33.17 -3.13
C GLU A 6 44.79 -34.07 -4.36
N GLY A 7 44.26 -33.55 -5.46
CA GLY A 7 44.14 -34.26 -6.72
C GLY A 7 43.69 -33.33 -7.85
N TYR A 8 43.61 -33.88 -9.07
CA TYR A 8 43.14 -33.14 -10.24
C TYR A 8 41.76 -32.49 -10.01
N ALA A 9 40.84 -33.29 -9.48
CA ALA A 9 39.76 -32.83 -8.60
C ALA A 9 40.07 -33.36 -7.19
N GLY A 10 39.84 -32.56 -6.14
CA GLY A 10 40.15 -32.98 -4.77
C GLY A 10 39.32 -34.19 -4.35
N VAL A 11 37.99 -34.07 -4.45
CA VAL A 11 37.04 -35.17 -4.22
C VAL A 11 35.96 -35.15 -5.30
N ARG A 12 35.63 -36.32 -5.87
CA ARG A 12 34.52 -36.49 -6.83
C ARG A 12 33.67 -37.70 -6.49
N ILE A 13 32.36 -37.50 -6.33
CA ILE A 13 31.37 -38.56 -6.07
C ILE A 13 30.29 -38.48 -7.16
N ALA A 14 30.20 -39.51 -8.00
CA ALA A 14 29.34 -39.48 -9.20
C ALA A 14 28.17 -40.46 -9.20
N GLY A 15 28.29 -41.63 -8.56
CA GLY A 15 27.30 -42.72 -8.69
C GLY A 15 26.04 -42.60 -7.84
N ALA A 16 26.09 -41.84 -6.75
CA ALA A 16 24.97 -41.60 -5.82
C ALA A 16 25.24 -40.32 -5.02
N ALA A 17 24.25 -39.86 -4.25
CA ALA A 17 24.43 -38.71 -3.37
C ALA A 17 25.59 -38.96 -2.38
N GLY A 18 26.53 -38.01 -2.33
CA GLY A 18 27.72 -38.12 -1.49
C GLY A 18 27.57 -37.42 -0.15
N THR A 19 28.34 -37.84 0.86
CA THR A 19 28.52 -37.08 2.11
C THR A 19 30.00 -36.82 2.31
N VAL A 20 30.38 -35.56 2.51
CA VAL A 20 31.76 -35.14 2.73
C VAL A 20 31.82 -34.28 3.99
N THR A 21 32.62 -34.71 4.96
CA THR A 21 32.93 -33.93 6.17
C THR A 21 34.42 -33.66 6.19
N ASN A 22 34.79 -32.39 6.12
CA ASN A 22 36.17 -31.95 6.03
C ASN A 22 36.57 -31.18 7.30
N PHE A 23 37.65 -31.60 7.96
CA PHE A 23 38.33 -30.85 9.04
C PHE A 23 39.76 -30.44 8.65
N GLY A 24 40.20 -30.77 7.44
CA GLY A 24 41.54 -30.48 6.91
C GLY A 24 41.46 -29.61 5.66
N THR A 25 42.31 -29.91 4.68
CA THR A 25 42.30 -29.24 3.37
C THR A 25 41.86 -30.22 2.28
N ILE A 26 40.88 -29.84 1.48
CA ILE A 26 40.57 -30.48 0.19
C ILE A 26 40.99 -29.51 -0.92
N ARG A 27 41.89 -29.95 -1.81
CA ARG A 27 42.43 -29.12 -2.88
C ARG A 27 42.30 -29.76 -4.26
N GLY A 28 41.68 -29.05 -5.19
CA GLY A 28 41.76 -29.33 -6.63
C GLY A 28 42.91 -28.54 -7.27
N VAL A 29 43.88 -29.22 -7.88
CA VAL A 29 45.05 -28.58 -8.52
C VAL A 29 44.91 -28.37 -10.03
N GLY A 30 43.76 -28.76 -10.58
CA GLY A 30 43.44 -28.49 -11.97
C GLY A 30 43.33 -26.99 -12.29
N ALA A 31 43.65 -26.62 -13.54
CA ALA A 31 43.63 -25.25 -14.07
C ALA A 31 42.44 -24.93 -15.00
N SER A 32 41.44 -25.80 -15.14
CA SER A 32 40.28 -25.60 -16.04
C SER A 32 38.93 -25.60 -15.33
N ALA A 33 37.90 -25.04 -15.99
CA ALA A 33 36.53 -24.87 -15.46
C ALA A 33 35.80 -26.17 -15.09
N TYR A 34 36.37 -27.33 -15.39
CA TYR A 34 35.84 -28.65 -15.03
C TYR A 34 36.51 -29.24 -13.78
N GLU A 35 37.42 -28.50 -13.14
CA GLU A 35 38.29 -28.99 -12.07
C GLU A 35 37.92 -28.37 -10.72
N ASN A 36 36.89 -28.97 -10.10
CA ASN A 36 36.38 -28.56 -8.80
C ASN A 36 37.25 -29.12 -7.67
N ALA A 37 37.33 -28.40 -6.55
CA ALA A 37 37.85 -28.96 -5.30
C ALA A 37 36.98 -30.14 -4.84
N LEU A 38 35.66 -29.97 -4.94
CA LEU A 38 34.67 -30.99 -4.58
C LEU A 38 33.51 -31.01 -5.59
N ASP A 39 33.29 -32.17 -6.22
CA ASP A 39 32.20 -32.42 -7.19
C ASP A 39 31.28 -33.55 -6.72
N LEU A 40 30.02 -33.22 -6.41
CA LEU A 40 28.95 -34.16 -6.07
C LEU A 40 27.90 -34.21 -7.19
N ALA A 41 28.13 -35.08 -8.18
CA ALA A 41 27.34 -35.06 -9.42
C ALA A 41 25.88 -35.51 -9.24
N ALA A 42 25.58 -36.36 -8.25
CA ALA A 42 24.23 -36.87 -7.99
C ALA A 42 23.47 -36.12 -6.86
N GLY A 43 24.08 -35.10 -6.25
CA GLY A 43 23.59 -34.45 -5.03
C GLY A 43 24.43 -34.81 -3.80
N GLY A 44 24.09 -34.27 -2.63
CA GLY A 44 24.74 -34.68 -1.38
C GLY A 44 24.88 -33.61 -0.31
N VAL A 45 25.68 -33.95 0.69
CA VAL A 45 25.91 -33.16 1.90
C VAL A 45 27.40 -32.84 2.03
N VAL A 46 27.72 -31.59 2.32
CA VAL A 46 29.08 -31.11 2.59
C VAL A 46 29.11 -30.39 3.93
N THR A 47 30.03 -30.78 4.80
CA THR A 47 30.36 -30.05 6.03
C THR A 47 31.84 -29.69 5.98
N ASN A 48 32.16 -28.39 6.07
CA ASN A 48 33.53 -27.90 6.06
C ASN A 48 33.86 -27.20 7.38
N GLY A 49 34.58 -27.89 8.25
CA GLY A 49 34.92 -27.46 9.61
C GLY A 49 33.83 -27.82 10.63
N ALA A 50 33.94 -27.22 11.81
CA ALA A 50 32.92 -27.25 12.85
C ALA A 50 32.84 -25.87 13.52
N ALA A 51 31.77 -25.62 14.27
CA ALA A 51 31.57 -24.36 14.99
C ALA A 51 32.74 -23.95 15.92
N THR A 52 33.57 -24.92 16.33
CA THR A 52 34.76 -24.70 17.16
C THR A 52 36.09 -24.88 16.41
N ASP A 53 36.06 -25.18 15.12
CA ASP A 53 37.24 -25.39 14.26
C ASP A 53 37.02 -24.83 12.85
N HIS A 54 37.57 -23.63 12.64
CA HIS A 54 37.43 -22.84 11.40
C HIS A 54 38.59 -23.04 10.43
N ALA A 55 39.53 -23.93 10.73
CA ALA A 55 40.75 -24.11 9.94
C ALA A 55 40.54 -24.94 8.65
N ALA A 56 39.35 -25.54 8.48
CA ALA A 56 39.04 -26.38 7.34
C ALA A 56 38.96 -25.56 6.04
N LEU A 57 39.58 -26.08 4.98
CA LEU A 57 39.70 -25.41 3.69
C LEU A 57 39.26 -26.33 2.55
N ILE A 58 38.39 -25.83 1.68
CA ILE A 58 38.09 -26.45 0.38
C ILE A 58 38.47 -25.43 -0.69
N GLU A 59 39.40 -25.77 -1.58
CA GLU A 59 39.86 -24.85 -2.62
C GLU A 59 40.23 -25.51 -3.95
N GLY A 60 39.95 -24.85 -5.06
CA GLY A 60 40.27 -25.36 -6.39
C GLY A 60 39.92 -24.33 -7.46
N TYR A 61 39.99 -24.70 -8.74
CA TYR A 61 39.60 -23.79 -9.82
C TYR A 61 38.16 -23.30 -9.63
N ALA A 62 37.25 -24.22 -9.29
CA ALA A 62 36.00 -23.93 -8.59
C ALA A 62 36.00 -24.63 -7.22
N GLY A 63 35.22 -24.12 -6.27
CA GLY A 63 35.18 -24.68 -4.91
C GLY A 63 34.34 -25.97 -4.85
N VAL A 64 33.08 -25.84 -4.46
CA VAL A 64 32.14 -26.96 -4.31
C VAL A 64 31.06 -26.89 -5.40
N GLN A 65 30.83 -28.00 -6.10
CA GLN A 65 29.72 -28.15 -7.04
C GLN A 65 28.83 -29.34 -6.65
N ILE A 66 27.51 -29.10 -6.63
CA ILE A 66 26.49 -30.13 -6.39
C ILE A 66 25.44 -30.03 -7.51
N LEU A 67 25.34 -31.05 -8.36
CA LEU A 67 24.66 -30.93 -9.64
C LEU A 67 23.31 -31.67 -9.73
N GLY A 68 23.25 -32.90 -9.23
CA GLY A 68 22.11 -33.81 -9.40
C GLY A 68 20.90 -33.42 -8.56
N ALA A 69 20.74 -34.02 -7.39
CA ALA A 69 19.72 -33.64 -6.42
C ALA A 69 20.12 -32.39 -5.62
N ALA A 70 19.17 -31.80 -4.90
CA ALA A 70 19.40 -30.66 -4.02
C ALA A 70 20.54 -30.93 -3.03
N GLY A 71 21.44 -29.96 -2.86
CA GLY A 71 22.60 -30.06 -1.99
C GLY A 71 22.36 -29.49 -0.59
N THR A 72 23.09 -29.99 0.41
CA THR A 72 23.20 -29.34 1.72
C THR A 72 24.66 -29.02 1.99
N VAL A 73 24.98 -27.76 2.26
CA VAL A 73 26.33 -27.31 2.59
C VAL A 73 26.32 -26.54 3.89
N THR A 74 27.13 -26.99 4.86
CA THR A 74 27.41 -26.28 6.10
C THR A 74 28.89 -25.95 6.13
N ASN A 75 29.22 -24.66 6.11
CA ASN A 75 30.59 -24.18 6.13
C ASN A 75 30.86 -23.43 7.43
N PHE A 76 31.86 -23.88 8.19
CA PHE A 76 32.42 -23.19 9.34
C PHE A 76 33.85 -22.69 9.05
N GLY A 77 34.52 -23.25 8.04
CA GLY A 77 35.84 -22.84 7.58
C GLY A 77 35.80 -21.97 6.32
N THR A 78 36.70 -22.24 5.38
CA THR A 78 36.79 -21.53 4.10
C THR A 78 36.46 -22.43 2.91
N ILE A 79 35.57 -21.99 2.03
CA ILE A 79 35.37 -22.54 0.68
C ILE A 79 35.82 -21.50 -0.35
N ARG A 80 36.76 -21.86 -1.22
CA ARG A 80 37.42 -20.92 -2.13
C ARG A 80 37.49 -21.41 -3.57
N SER A 81 37.13 -20.53 -4.50
CA SER A 81 37.40 -20.68 -5.94
C SER A 81 38.62 -19.82 -6.31
N LEU A 82 39.56 -20.41 -7.04
CA LEU A 82 40.77 -19.75 -7.55
C LEU A 82 40.63 -19.25 -8.99
N GLY A 83 39.61 -19.73 -9.72
CA GLY A 83 39.25 -19.21 -11.04
C GLY A 83 38.87 -17.74 -10.97
N ALA A 84 39.30 -16.97 -11.97
CA ALA A 84 39.19 -15.50 -12.01
C ALA A 84 38.08 -14.99 -12.94
N SER A 85 37.53 -15.83 -13.81
CA SER A 85 36.40 -15.53 -14.66
C SER A 85 35.11 -15.49 -13.82
N GLY A 86 34.21 -14.55 -14.12
CA GLY A 86 32.95 -14.39 -13.39
C GLY A 86 32.07 -15.64 -13.34
N PHE A 87 32.36 -16.65 -14.17
CA PHE A 87 31.64 -17.93 -14.20
C PHE A 87 32.09 -18.90 -13.11
N GLU A 88 33.26 -18.71 -12.51
CA GLU A 88 33.76 -19.61 -11.47
C GLU A 88 33.14 -19.31 -10.11
N LYS A 89 32.47 -20.31 -9.56
CA LYS A 89 31.65 -20.21 -8.35
C LYS A 89 32.40 -20.88 -7.20
N ALA A 90 32.50 -20.21 -6.06
CA ALA A 90 33.00 -20.86 -4.85
C ALA A 90 32.06 -21.98 -4.40
N LEU A 91 30.75 -21.76 -4.50
CA LEU A 91 29.74 -22.76 -4.24
C LEU A 91 28.63 -22.72 -5.29
N TYR A 92 28.38 -23.86 -5.93
CA TYR A 92 27.34 -24.01 -6.95
C TYR A 92 26.40 -25.19 -6.64
N LEU A 93 25.12 -24.92 -6.44
CA LEU A 93 24.07 -25.93 -6.33
C LEU A 93 23.10 -25.79 -7.50
N LYS A 94 23.18 -26.70 -8.48
CA LYS A 94 22.34 -26.65 -9.68
C LYS A 94 20.86 -26.90 -9.37
N ALA A 95 20.56 -27.89 -8.54
CA ALA A 95 19.20 -28.22 -8.14
C ALA A 95 18.71 -27.47 -6.87
N GLY A 96 19.39 -26.38 -6.50
CA GLY A 96 19.11 -25.65 -5.26
C GLY A 96 19.47 -26.47 -4.02
N GLY A 97 18.82 -26.18 -2.90
CA GLY A 97 19.07 -26.84 -1.61
C GLY A 97 19.33 -25.85 -0.47
N LEU A 98 20.18 -26.23 0.50
CA LEU A 98 20.48 -25.44 1.69
C LEU A 98 21.98 -25.12 1.75
N VAL A 99 22.29 -23.85 1.96
CA VAL A 99 23.64 -23.36 2.28
C VAL A 99 23.59 -22.68 3.64
N THR A 100 24.46 -23.08 4.55
CA THR A 100 24.70 -22.41 5.83
C THR A 100 26.17 -22.04 5.91
N ASN A 101 26.48 -20.75 5.99
CA ASN A 101 27.83 -20.23 6.11
C ASN A 101 28.01 -19.58 7.49
N GLY A 102 28.66 -20.29 8.41
CA GLY A 102 28.79 -19.94 9.81
C GLY A 102 27.61 -20.43 10.66
N GLY A 103 27.42 -19.80 11.81
CA GLY A 103 26.30 -20.02 12.72
C GLY A 103 26.03 -18.75 13.54
N VAL A 104 24.96 -18.75 14.34
CA VAL A 104 24.54 -17.57 15.13
C VAL A 104 25.69 -17.00 15.98
N ASP A 105 26.58 -17.85 16.48
CA ASP A 105 27.76 -17.48 17.28
C ASP A 105 29.10 -17.71 16.53
N ASP A 106 29.03 -18.05 15.24
CA ASP A 106 30.20 -18.36 14.41
C ASP A 106 30.16 -17.56 13.10
N THR A 107 30.86 -16.42 13.11
CA THR A 107 30.87 -15.46 12.01
C THR A 107 32.18 -15.49 11.20
N ALA A 108 33.06 -16.45 11.48
CA ALA A 108 34.39 -16.54 10.84
C ALA A 108 34.35 -17.23 9.47
N ALA A 109 33.28 -17.98 9.18
CA ALA A 109 33.15 -18.76 7.95
C ALA A 109 33.20 -17.90 6.68
N LEU A 110 33.96 -18.36 5.68
CA LEU A 110 34.17 -17.65 4.42
C LEU A 110 33.81 -18.51 3.20
N ILE A 111 33.01 -17.97 2.30
CA ILE A 111 32.84 -18.49 0.93
C ILE A 111 33.33 -17.40 -0.03
N GLN A 112 34.35 -17.69 -0.83
CA GLN A 112 34.95 -16.68 -1.73
C GLN A 112 35.31 -17.24 -3.11
N GLY A 113 34.88 -16.56 -4.16
CA GLY A 113 35.24 -16.91 -5.54
C GLY A 113 35.09 -15.72 -6.48
N ALA A 114 35.27 -15.93 -7.78
CA ALA A 114 34.88 -14.92 -8.76
C ALA A 114 33.38 -14.59 -8.58
N SER A 115 32.53 -15.61 -8.51
CA SER A 115 31.20 -15.54 -7.88
C SER A 115 31.21 -16.30 -6.55
N GLY A 116 30.50 -15.80 -5.54
CA GLY A 116 30.42 -16.43 -4.22
C GLY A 116 29.55 -17.70 -4.24
N VAL A 117 28.24 -17.53 -4.09
CA VAL A 117 27.26 -18.64 -4.09
C VAL A 117 26.28 -18.50 -5.26
N LEU A 118 26.03 -19.58 -5.98
CA LEU A 118 25.02 -19.66 -7.03
C LEU A 118 24.07 -20.83 -6.79
N LEU A 119 22.76 -20.56 -6.77
CA LEU A 119 21.72 -21.58 -6.79
C LEU A 119 20.93 -21.46 -8.11
N SER A 120 20.99 -22.46 -9.00
CA SER A 120 20.23 -22.38 -10.27
C SER A 120 18.75 -22.64 -10.08
N ALA A 121 18.37 -23.52 -9.13
CA ALA A 121 16.99 -23.71 -8.69
C ALA A 121 16.76 -23.06 -7.32
N ALA A 122 15.49 -22.95 -6.90
CA ALA A 122 15.14 -22.39 -5.60
C ALA A 122 15.86 -23.12 -4.46
N GLY A 123 16.35 -22.35 -3.49
CA GLY A 123 16.99 -22.89 -2.29
C GLY A 123 17.04 -21.87 -1.17
N THR A 124 17.68 -22.24 -0.07
CA THR A 124 17.84 -21.42 1.12
C THR A 124 19.31 -21.16 1.39
N ILE A 125 19.66 -19.91 1.67
CA ILE A 125 20.99 -19.51 2.11
C ILE A 125 20.84 -18.82 3.47
N LEU A 126 21.56 -19.34 4.47
CA LEU A 126 21.75 -18.73 5.78
C LEU A 126 23.21 -18.32 5.88
N ASN A 127 23.48 -17.02 5.89
CA ASN A 127 24.83 -16.49 6.02
C ASN A 127 24.98 -15.81 7.38
N PHE A 128 25.92 -16.27 8.19
CA PHE A 128 26.36 -15.64 9.43
C PHE A 128 27.82 -15.13 9.32
N GLY A 129 28.60 -15.70 8.41
CA GLY A 129 29.95 -15.24 8.07
C GLY A 129 30.00 -14.31 6.85
N ALA A 130 31.00 -14.52 6.01
CA ALA A 130 31.22 -13.73 4.79
C ALA A 130 31.03 -14.57 3.52
N ILE A 131 30.28 -14.03 2.55
CA ILE A 131 30.20 -14.52 1.17
C ILE A 131 30.71 -13.44 0.21
N ARG A 132 31.69 -13.78 -0.63
CA ARG A 132 32.40 -12.84 -1.49
C ARG A 132 32.47 -13.30 -2.95
N GLY A 133 31.96 -12.47 -3.85
CA GLY A 133 32.26 -12.50 -5.28
C GLY A 133 33.31 -11.43 -5.60
N THR A 134 34.46 -11.79 -6.17
CA THR A 134 35.52 -10.81 -6.46
C THR A 134 35.31 -10.09 -7.79
N THR A 135 34.66 -10.73 -8.76
CA THR A 135 34.36 -10.17 -10.09
C THR A 135 32.90 -10.38 -10.51
N GLY A 136 32.22 -11.36 -9.91
CA GLY A 136 30.80 -11.66 -10.04
C GLY A 136 30.04 -11.37 -8.75
N SER A 137 28.78 -11.83 -8.69
CA SER A 137 27.90 -11.58 -7.55
C SER A 137 28.36 -12.29 -6.28
N GLY A 138 28.10 -11.69 -5.11
CA GLY A 138 28.26 -12.37 -3.83
C GLY A 138 27.32 -13.57 -3.75
N VAL A 139 26.03 -13.33 -3.96
CA VAL A 139 25.01 -14.38 -4.08
C VAL A 139 24.18 -14.18 -5.34
N GLU A 140 23.94 -15.26 -6.07
CA GLU A 140 23.03 -15.30 -7.21
C GLU A 140 21.98 -16.42 -7.05
N LEU A 141 20.71 -16.05 -7.18
CA LEU A 141 19.56 -16.94 -7.13
C LEU A 141 18.87 -16.99 -8.50
N GLY A 142 19.09 -18.09 -9.22
CA GLY A 142 18.61 -18.29 -10.58
C GLY A 142 17.10 -18.48 -10.69
N SER A 143 16.45 -19.10 -9.70
CA SER A 143 15.00 -19.41 -9.72
C SER A 143 14.30 -19.07 -8.40
N GLY A 144 14.63 -17.91 -7.81
CA GLY A 144 14.06 -17.47 -6.53
C GLY A 144 14.68 -18.16 -5.31
N GLY A 145 13.94 -18.23 -4.20
CA GLY A 145 14.38 -18.87 -2.96
C GLY A 145 14.41 -17.94 -1.75
N ARG A 146 15.13 -18.33 -0.71
CA ARG A 146 15.26 -17.56 0.54
C ARG A 146 16.72 -17.28 0.87
N LEU A 147 17.03 -16.02 1.15
CA LEU A 147 18.33 -15.60 1.69
C LEU A 147 18.12 -14.93 3.03
N THR A 148 18.93 -15.28 4.01
CA THR A 148 19.06 -14.56 5.28
C THR A 148 20.53 -14.25 5.53
N ASN A 149 20.85 -12.97 5.66
CA ASN A 149 22.20 -12.46 5.94
C ASN A 149 22.26 -11.89 7.36
N GLY A 150 22.86 -12.64 8.28
CA GLY A 150 22.90 -12.39 9.71
C GLY A 150 21.68 -12.95 10.44
N GLY A 151 21.40 -12.40 11.62
CA GLY A 151 20.23 -12.75 12.41
C GLY A 151 19.80 -11.61 13.34
N GLY A 152 18.76 -11.81 14.15
CA GLY A 152 18.30 -10.79 15.10
C GLY A 152 19.37 -10.30 16.09
N GLY A 153 20.35 -11.17 16.41
CA GLY A 153 21.54 -10.85 17.22
C GLY A 153 22.84 -10.63 16.43
N ASP A 154 22.98 -11.26 15.26
CA ASP A 154 24.19 -11.17 14.42
C ASP A 154 24.01 -10.13 13.31
N ARG A 155 24.79 -9.04 13.42
CA ARG A 155 24.82 -7.92 12.48
C ARG A 155 26.12 -7.86 11.67
N SER A 156 27.01 -8.84 11.86
CA SER A 156 28.35 -8.84 11.28
C SER A 156 28.44 -9.58 9.94
N ALA A 157 27.44 -10.41 9.63
CA ALA A 157 27.36 -11.13 8.38
C ALA A 157 27.48 -10.21 7.16
N LEU A 158 28.30 -10.64 6.20
CA LEU A 158 28.65 -9.87 5.00
C LEU A 158 28.36 -10.67 3.74
N ILE A 159 27.68 -10.03 2.79
CA ILE A 159 27.65 -10.46 1.40
C ILE A 159 28.20 -9.33 0.55
N GLU A 160 29.22 -9.61 -0.27
CA GLU A 160 29.73 -8.62 -1.21
C GLU A 160 30.10 -9.22 -2.58
N GLY A 161 29.92 -8.43 -3.63
CA GLY A 161 30.40 -8.76 -4.96
C GLY A 161 30.02 -7.72 -6.01
N SER A 162 30.22 -8.00 -7.29
CA SER A 162 29.87 -7.04 -8.36
C SER A 162 28.41 -6.63 -8.30
N ASN A 163 27.52 -7.56 -7.94
CA ASN A 163 26.31 -7.30 -7.19
C ASN A 163 26.44 -7.98 -5.81
N GLY A 164 25.80 -7.43 -4.77
CA GLY A 164 25.74 -8.11 -3.48
C GLY A 164 24.88 -9.37 -3.61
N VAL A 165 23.59 -9.18 -3.90
CA VAL A 165 22.60 -10.25 -4.13
C VAL A 165 21.86 -10.00 -5.44
N PHE A 166 21.83 -11.00 -6.32
CA PHE A 166 21.20 -10.92 -7.64
C PHE A 166 20.18 -12.04 -7.87
N VAL A 167 18.93 -11.69 -8.21
CA VAL A 167 17.82 -12.65 -8.37
C VAL A 167 17.13 -12.45 -9.73
N GLN A 168 17.04 -13.50 -10.56
CA GLN A 168 16.61 -13.36 -11.96
C GLN A 168 15.33 -14.11 -12.36
N GLY A 169 15.20 -15.42 -12.08
CA GLY A 169 14.18 -16.26 -12.74
C GLY A 169 12.86 -16.46 -11.99
N ALA A 170 12.78 -16.13 -10.71
CA ALA A 170 11.53 -16.16 -9.93
C ALA A 170 11.65 -15.28 -8.67
N ALA A 171 10.51 -15.01 -8.03
CA ALA A 171 10.46 -14.25 -6.79
C ALA A 171 11.29 -14.89 -5.66
N ALA A 172 12.03 -14.07 -4.92
CA ALA A 172 12.81 -14.49 -3.76
C ALA A 172 12.44 -13.70 -2.50
N THR A 173 12.77 -14.24 -1.33
CA THR A 173 12.73 -13.51 -0.06
C THR A 173 14.15 -13.27 0.44
N VAL A 174 14.54 -12.01 0.61
CA VAL A 174 15.85 -11.60 1.13
C VAL A 174 15.64 -10.89 2.46
N HIS A 175 16.18 -11.45 3.54
CA HIS A 175 16.25 -10.77 4.84
C HIS A 175 17.70 -10.42 5.14
N ASN A 176 17.99 -9.13 5.25
CA ASN A 176 19.31 -8.63 5.61
C ASN A 176 19.29 -8.08 7.04
N PHE A 177 20.06 -8.69 7.94
CA PHE A 177 20.34 -8.16 9.28
C PHE A 177 21.76 -7.58 9.38
N GLY A 178 22.67 -7.98 8.51
CA GLY A 178 24.06 -7.51 8.42
C GLY A 178 24.28 -6.53 7.26
N THR A 179 25.35 -6.74 6.51
CA THR A 179 25.73 -5.92 5.35
C THR A 179 25.63 -6.69 4.04
N VAL A 180 24.96 -6.11 3.04
CA VAL A 180 25.05 -6.51 1.64
C VAL A 180 25.65 -5.35 0.84
N ARG A 181 26.74 -5.60 0.13
CA ARG A 181 27.49 -4.55 -0.60
C ARG A 181 27.79 -4.94 -2.04
N ALA A 182 27.45 -4.05 -2.97
CA ALA A 182 27.98 -4.11 -4.33
C ALA A 182 29.33 -3.40 -4.40
N THR A 183 30.30 -4.04 -5.02
CA THR A 183 31.64 -3.48 -5.30
C THR A 183 31.87 -3.23 -6.79
N GLY A 184 30.94 -3.67 -7.65
CA GLY A 184 30.96 -3.38 -9.08
C GLY A 184 30.62 -1.91 -9.36
N ALA A 185 31.20 -1.35 -10.42
CA ALA A 185 31.05 0.07 -10.76
C ALA A 185 29.58 0.54 -10.91
N PHE A 186 28.72 -0.35 -11.41
CA PHE A 186 27.27 -0.14 -11.55
C PHE A 186 26.47 -1.23 -10.84
N GLY A 187 27.06 -1.78 -9.78
CA GLY A 187 26.52 -2.93 -9.05
C GLY A 187 25.30 -2.60 -8.20
N ASN A 188 24.39 -3.55 -8.07
CA ASN A 188 23.27 -3.46 -7.13
C ASN A 188 23.63 -4.11 -5.80
N GLY A 189 23.29 -3.48 -4.68
CA GLY A 189 23.40 -4.11 -3.36
C GLY A 189 22.50 -5.35 -3.34
N VAL A 190 21.19 -5.14 -3.57
CA VAL A 190 20.22 -6.21 -3.81
C VAL A 190 19.42 -5.89 -5.08
N ALA A 191 19.29 -6.85 -5.99
CA ALA A 191 18.45 -6.73 -7.18
C ALA A 191 17.49 -7.92 -7.33
N LEU A 192 16.19 -7.62 -7.43
CA LEU A 192 15.11 -8.58 -7.72
C LEU A 192 14.50 -8.27 -9.11
N LEU A 193 14.71 -9.17 -10.08
CA LEU A 193 14.21 -8.99 -11.46
C LEU A 193 12.89 -9.74 -11.74
N ALA A 194 12.35 -10.50 -10.79
CA ALA A 194 11.15 -11.35 -10.98
C ALA A 194 10.19 -11.32 -9.78
N GLY A 195 10.16 -10.21 -9.05
CA GLY A 195 9.35 -9.98 -7.87
C GLY A 195 10.02 -10.49 -6.59
N GLY A 196 9.26 -10.48 -5.51
CA GLY A 196 9.71 -10.99 -4.21
C GLY A 196 9.71 -9.95 -3.10
N VAL A 197 10.38 -10.26 -2.01
CA VAL A 197 10.36 -9.47 -0.78
C VAL A 197 11.77 -9.21 -0.28
N VAL A 198 12.08 -7.95 0.06
CA VAL A 198 13.31 -7.58 0.76
C VAL A 198 12.98 -6.98 2.12
N VAL A 199 13.62 -7.46 3.18
CA VAL A 199 13.57 -6.83 4.50
C VAL A 199 15.00 -6.46 4.90
N ASN A 200 15.25 -5.16 5.07
CA ASN A 200 16.55 -4.64 5.52
C ASN A 200 16.47 -4.21 6.98
N GLY A 201 16.95 -5.05 7.88
CA GLY A 201 16.93 -4.87 9.32
C GLY A 201 15.66 -5.41 9.97
N ALA A 202 15.37 -4.93 11.16
CA ALA A 202 14.16 -5.20 11.92
C ALA A 202 13.90 -4.06 12.91
N LEU A 203 12.73 -4.05 13.56
CA LEU A 203 12.40 -3.04 14.59
C LEU A 203 13.48 -2.90 15.68
N ASN A 204 14.11 -4.02 16.06
CA ASN A 204 15.22 -4.12 17.02
C ASN A 204 16.62 -4.21 16.35
N ASN A 205 16.71 -4.13 15.03
CA ASN A 205 17.96 -4.11 14.29
C ASN A 205 17.96 -3.03 13.20
N ARG A 206 18.50 -1.86 13.55
CA ARG A 206 18.58 -0.69 12.66
C ARG A 206 19.96 -0.51 12.02
N GLY A 207 20.88 -1.46 12.26
CA GLY A 207 22.26 -1.40 11.75
C GLY A 207 22.48 -2.12 10.42
N ALA A 208 21.42 -2.74 9.87
CA ALA A 208 21.50 -3.44 8.59
C ALA A 208 21.78 -2.44 7.45
N LEU A 209 22.68 -2.83 6.55
CA LEU A 209 23.09 -2.02 5.41
C LEU A 209 22.91 -2.79 4.11
N ILE A 210 22.25 -2.16 3.14
CA ILE A 210 22.34 -2.54 1.73
C ILE A 210 23.01 -1.38 1.00
N GLU A 211 24.10 -1.64 0.28
CA GLU A 211 24.91 -0.62 -0.38
C GLU A 211 25.29 -1.07 -1.79
N GLY A 212 25.25 -0.18 -2.77
CA GLY A 212 25.69 -0.43 -4.15
C GLY A 212 25.59 0.84 -4.99
N PHE A 213 25.98 0.80 -6.26
CA PHE A 213 25.67 1.94 -7.16
C PHE A 213 24.18 2.23 -7.14
N ILE A 214 23.39 1.16 -7.20
CA ILE A 214 22.01 1.13 -6.73
C ILE A 214 22.01 0.34 -5.42
N GLY A 215 21.50 0.91 -4.33
CA GLY A 215 21.35 0.17 -3.08
C GLY A 215 20.39 -1.00 -3.27
N LEU A 216 19.14 -0.69 -3.60
CA LEU A 216 18.08 -1.68 -3.83
C LEU A 216 17.43 -1.49 -5.21
N SER A 217 17.42 -2.53 -6.04
CA SER A 217 16.70 -2.54 -7.33
C SER A 217 15.57 -3.56 -7.31
N LEU A 218 14.34 -3.08 -7.50
CA LEU A 218 13.12 -3.89 -7.60
C LEU A 218 12.51 -3.68 -8.99
N SER A 219 13.09 -4.29 -10.03
CA SER A 219 12.85 -3.88 -11.43
C SER A 219 11.97 -4.81 -12.26
N GLY A 220 11.59 -5.99 -11.75
CA GLY A 220 10.64 -6.87 -12.46
C GLY A 220 9.65 -7.54 -11.52
N GLY A 221 8.40 -7.67 -11.98
CA GLY A 221 7.27 -8.19 -11.19
C GLY A 221 6.85 -7.29 -10.01
N ALA A 222 5.73 -7.60 -9.37
CA ALA A 222 5.31 -6.94 -8.14
C ALA A 222 6.25 -7.38 -6.99
N ALA A 223 7.18 -6.50 -6.61
CA ALA A 223 8.11 -6.70 -5.50
C ALA A 223 7.76 -5.79 -4.32
N ALA A 224 8.11 -6.21 -3.11
CA ALA A 224 7.90 -5.41 -1.90
C ALA A 224 9.20 -5.30 -1.09
N ALA A 225 9.40 -4.17 -0.44
CA ALA A 225 10.51 -3.99 0.48
C ALA A 225 10.12 -3.22 1.75
N THR A 226 10.77 -3.59 2.85
CA THR A 226 10.70 -2.86 4.12
C THR A 226 12.10 -2.58 4.63
N ASN A 227 12.41 -1.31 4.83
CA ASN A 227 13.68 -0.83 5.36
C ASN A 227 13.54 -0.39 6.81
N PHE A 228 14.30 -0.99 7.71
CA PHE A 228 14.48 -0.56 9.11
C PHE A 228 15.89 0.00 9.37
N GLY A 229 16.84 -0.27 8.46
CA GLY A 229 18.24 0.18 8.53
C GLY A 229 18.55 1.23 7.48
N THR A 230 19.67 1.05 6.78
CA THR A 230 20.13 1.94 5.71
C THR A 230 20.15 1.22 4.37
N ILE A 231 19.56 1.86 3.35
CA ILE A 231 19.78 1.52 1.94
C ILE A 231 20.53 2.68 1.30
N ARG A 232 21.67 2.40 0.68
CA ARG A 232 22.58 3.41 0.13
C ARG A 232 22.95 3.15 -1.32
N GLY A 233 22.65 4.13 -2.17
CA GLY A 233 23.25 4.33 -3.48
C GLY A 233 24.58 5.06 -3.34
N VAL A 234 25.65 4.51 -3.89
CA VAL A 234 26.97 5.14 -3.94
C VAL A 234 27.31 5.56 -5.35
N GLY A 235 28.02 6.67 -5.51
CA GLY A 235 28.44 7.17 -6.81
C GLY A 235 27.82 8.51 -7.19
N ALA A 236 28.02 8.90 -8.45
CA ALA A 236 27.53 10.17 -9.00
C ALA A 236 26.12 9.98 -9.62
N LEU A 237 25.81 10.75 -10.67
CA LEU A 237 24.54 10.69 -11.40
C LEU A 237 24.17 9.24 -11.78
N GLY A 238 22.95 8.82 -11.46
CA GLY A 238 22.46 7.45 -11.60
C GLY A 238 22.67 6.55 -10.37
N GLY A 239 23.31 7.04 -9.30
CA GLY A 239 23.47 6.31 -8.05
C GLY A 239 22.22 6.40 -7.16
N TYR A 240 21.37 5.38 -7.16
CA TYR A 240 20.08 5.40 -6.45
C TYR A 240 20.15 4.73 -5.08
N GLY A 241 19.53 5.32 -4.07
CA GLY A 241 19.20 4.60 -2.84
C GLY A 241 18.33 3.38 -3.15
N ALA A 242 17.17 3.61 -3.74
CA ALA A 242 16.32 2.57 -4.28
C ALA A 242 15.79 2.91 -5.68
N PHE A 243 15.71 1.90 -6.55
CA PHE A 243 15.12 1.98 -7.88
C PHE A 243 13.98 0.97 -7.98
N LEU A 244 12.75 1.46 -8.13
CA LEU A 244 11.52 0.67 -8.14
C LEU A 244 10.94 0.62 -9.55
N GLY A 245 10.48 -0.55 -9.97
CA GLY A 245 9.84 -0.81 -11.26
C GLY A 245 8.66 -1.75 -11.10
N GLY A 246 7.78 -1.83 -12.11
CA GLY A 246 6.76 -2.88 -12.20
C GLY A 246 5.68 -2.87 -11.10
N GLY A 247 5.38 -1.71 -10.51
CA GLY A 247 4.42 -1.58 -9.42
C GLY A 247 4.93 -2.06 -8.07
N ALA A 248 6.24 -1.91 -7.82
CA ALA A 248 6.87 -2.31 -6.57
C ALA A 248 6.51 -1.38 -5.40
N ASP A 249 6.41 -1.96 -4.21
CA ASP A 249 6.13 -1.27 -2.96
C ASP A 249 7.39 -1.18 -2.09
N LEU A 250 7.65 0.00 -1.50
CA LEU A 250 8.74 0.21 -0.56
C LEU A 250 8.26 0.97 0.67
N THR A 251 8.48 0.40 1.85
CA THR A 251 8.28 1.09 3.13
C THR A 251 9.62 1.43 3.78
N ASN A 252 9.88 2.71 4.02
CA ASN A 252 11.06 3.20 4.74
C ASN A 252 10.71 3.53 6.19
N GLY A 253 11.00 2.61 7.10
CA GLY A 253 10.70 2.69 8.53
C GLY A 253 9.39 1.99 8.89
N ALA A 254 8.84 2.34 10.06
CA ALA A 254 7.55 1.86 10.55
C ALA A 254 6.99 2.84 11.60
N PRO A 255 5.70 2.74 12.00
CA PRO A 255 5.14 3.55 13.07
C PRO A 255 5.99 3.47 14.34
N GLY A 256 6.46 4.61 14.86
CA GLY A 256 7.35 4.69 16.03
C GLY A 256 8.84 4.39 15.75
N HIS A 257 9.22 4.13 14.49
CA HIS A 257 10.56 3.72 14.06
C HIS A 257 11.08 4.57 12.87
N ALA A 258 11.15 5.89 13.08
CA ALA A 258 11.56 6.89 12.07
C ALA A 258 13.08 6.99 11.79
N LYS A 259 13.89 5.97 12.14
CA LYS A 259 15.36 6.02 11.96
C LYS A 259 15.87 5.29 10.72
N ALA A 260 14.97 4.73 9.91
CA ALA A 260 15.35 4.12 8.64
C ALA A 260 15.79 5.21 7.65
N THR A 261 16.86 4.94 6.91
CA THR A 261 17.41 5.88 5.94
C THR A 261 17.49 5.23 4.57
N ILE A 262 17.06 5.97 3.53
CA ILE A 262 17.42 5.69 2.15
C ILE A 262 18.20 6.89 1.64
N GLU A 263 19.36 6.67 1.05
CA GLU A 263 20.21 7.74 0.53
C GLU A 263 20.90 7.37 -0.77
N GLY A 264 21.09 8.34 -1.66
CA GLY A 264 21.83 8.20 -2.91
C GLY A 264 22.10 9.55 -3.55
N PHE A 265 22.63 9.55 -4.78
CA PHE A 265 22.56 10.75 -5.62
C PHE A 265 21.09 11.13 -5.78
N GLU A 266 20.27 10.16 -6.17
CA GLU A 266 18.82 10.17 -6.00
C GLU A 266 18.43 9.20 -4.88
N GLY A 267 17.45 9.60 -4.06
CA GLY A 267 17.00 8.80 -2.92
C GLY A 267 16.23 7.57 -3.38
N VAL A 268 15.03 7.81 -3.93
CA VAL A 268 14.17 6.76 -4.50
C VAL A 268 13.66 7.20 -5.87
N GLU A 269 13.89 6.39 -6.90
CA GLU A 269 13.22 6.55 -8.20
C GLU A 269 12.19 5.42 -8.38
N VAL A 270 11.00 5.79 -8.87
CA VAL A 270 9.92 4.85 -9.21
C VAL A 270 9.62 4.96 -10.70
N THR A 271 9.62 3.81 -11.36
CA THR A 271 9.39 3.66 -12.80
C THR A 271 8.31 2.59 -13.06
N GLY A 272 7.81 2.54 -14.29
CA GLY A 272 6.64 1.72 -14.61
C GLY A 272 5.37 2.37 -14.06
N SER A 273 4.34 1.58 -13.77
CA SER A 273 3.06 2.08 -13.28
C SER A 273 2.68 1.42 -11.95
N GLY A 274 2.26 2.21 -10.97
CA GLY A 274 1.58 1.73 -9.76
C GLY A 274 2.51 1.41 -8.60
N GLY A 275 3.67 2.06 -8.50
CA GLY A 275 4.57 1.87 -7.37
C GLY A 275 4.10 2.62 -6.12
N THR A 276 4.23 2.02 -4.93
CA THR A 276 3.92 2.70 -3.66
C THR A 276 5.19 2.92 -2.84
N LEU A 277 5.44 4.16 -2.44
CA LEU A 277 6.49 4.51 -1.49
C LEU A 277 5.86 5.02 -0.19
N THR A 278 6.06 4.31 0.92
CA THR A 278 5.65 4.76 2.26
C THR A 278 6.86 5.19 3.06
N ASN A 279 6.88 6.42 3.59
CA ASN A 279 8.02 6.95 4.32
C ASN A 279 7.66 7.34 5.76
N PHE A 280 8.23 6.62 6.72
CA PHE A 280 8.30 6.98 8.14
C PHE A 280 9.67 7.57 8.53
N GLY A 281 10.71 7.28 7.75
CA GLY A 281 12.10 7.64 8.03
C GLY A 281 12.59 8.84 7.23
N THR A 282 13.87 8.81 6.87
CA THR A 282 14.52 9.86 6.08
C THR A 282 14.88 9.33 4.69
N ILE A 283 14.57 10.11 3.66
CA ILE A 283 14.99 9.84 2.27
C ILE A 283 15.86 11.01 1.77
N ILE A 284 17.03 10.71 1.24
CA ILE A 284 18.06 11.68 0.86
C ILE A 284 18.46 11.50 -0.60
N GLY A 285 18.18 12.51 -1.43
CA GLY A 285 18.79 12.72 -2.73
C GLY A 285 19.91 13.74 -2.61
N ALA A 286 21.13 13.28 -2.35
CA ALA A 286 22.26 14.15 -2.04
C ALA A 286 22.72 15.00 -3.26
N GLY A 287 22.43 14.55 -4.48
CA GLY A 287 22.75 15.25 -5.72
C GLY A 287 21.59 15.43 -6.70
N GLY A 288 20.43 14.83 -6.40
CA GLY A 288 19.21 14.84 -7.21
C GLY A 288 17.95 14.87 -6.35
N ALA A 289 16.88 14.23 -6.82
CA ALA A 289 15.62 14.15 -6.08
C ALA A 289 15.73 13.19 -4.88
N ALA A 290 15.10 13.54 -3.77
CA ALA A 290 14.84 12.59 -2.69
C ALA A 290 13.87 11.51 -3.18
N VAL A 291 12.82 11.90 -3.90
CA VAL A 291 11.87 10.99 -4.53
C VAL A 291 11.55 11.49 -5.92
N GLN A 292 11.56 10.59 -6.90
CA GLN A 292 11.12 10.85 -8.27
C GLN A 292 10.17 9.75 -8.74
N PHE A 293 8.95 10.14 -9.07
CA PHE A 293 7.97 9.29 -9.73
C PHE A 293 7.90 9.60 -11.22
N ASN A 294 7.65 8.57 -12.01
CA ASN A 294 7.61 8.68 -13.47
C ASN A 294 6.25 8.25 -14.06
N ALA A 295 5.24 7.97 -13.22
CA ALA A 295 3.88 7.68 -13.68
C ALA A 295 2.79 8.26 -12.76
N SER A 296 1.67 8.64 -13.38
CA SER A 296 0.48 9.18 -12.68
C SER A 296 -0.25 8.19 -11.77
N THR A 297 0.17 6.93 -11.79
CA THR A 297 -0.37 5.86 -10.94
C THR A 297 0.45 5.61 -9.69
N ASP A 298 1.60 6.27 -9.54
CA ASP A 298 2.47 6.10 -8.39
C ASP A 298 1.89 6.80 -7.14
N LEU A 299 2.18 6.24 -5.97
CA LEU A 299 1.64 6.69 -4.68
C LEU A 299 2.77 6.96 -3.68
N LEU A 300 2.85 8.20 -3.19
CA LEU A 300 3.72 8.57 -2.08
C LEU A 300 2.87 8.69 -0.82
N VAL A 301 3.11 7.80 0.14
CA VAL A 301 2.52 7.84 1.48
C VAL A 301 3.50 8.50 2.44
N VAL A 302 3.12 9.67 2.93
CA VAL A 302 3.89 10.49 3.87
C VAL A 302 3.32 10.32 5.27
N GLU A 303 4.18 9.93 6.19
CA GLU A 303 3.85 9.69 7.58
C GLU A 303 4.41 10.80 8.48
N ALA A 304 3.74 11.04 9.61
CA ALA A 304 4.18 12.04 10.57
C ALA A 304 5.61 11.75 11.07
N GLY A 305 6.46 12.77 11.06
CA GLY A 305 7.83 12.72 11.53
C GLY A 305 8.85 12.28 10.49
N CYS A 306 8.44 11.94 9.26
CA CYS A 306 9.37 11.62 8.19
C CYS A 306 10.15 12.85 7.70
N ALA A 307 11.21 12.62 6.93
CA ALA A 307 12.01 13.68 6.33
C ALA A 307 12.42 13.36 4.88
N PHE A 308 12.54 14.42 4.10
CA PHE A 308 13.08 14.41 2.74
C PHE A 308 14.20 15.43 2.63
N VAL A 309 15.31 15.06 2.00
CA VAL A 309 16.44 15.94 1.71
C VAL A 309 16.71 15.87 0.21
N GLY A 310 16.28 16.88 -0.53
CA GLY A 310 16.22 16.89 -1.99
C GLY A 310 14.79 17.14 -2.49
N ALA A 311 14.62 17.28 -3.81
CA ALA A 311 13.31 17.48 -4.43
C ALA A 311 12.40 16.25 -4.26
N VAL A 312 11.08 16.45 -4.27
CA VAL A 312 10.10 15.36 -4.24
C VAL A 312 9.15 15.55 -5.42
N ILE A 313 9.33 14.75 -6.47
CA ILE A 313 8.68 14.92 -7.77
C ILE A 313 7.65 13.80 -7.98
N GLY A 314 6.39 14.18 -8.21
CA GLY A 314 5.24 13.29 -8.23
C GLY A 314 4.91 12.68 -9.60
N GLY A 315 5.35 13.25 -10.72
CA GLY A 315 5.09 12.72 -12.06
C GLY A 315 3.60 12.57 -12.39
N GLY A 316 2.76 13.45 -11.84
CA GLY A 316 1.31 13.38 -11.89
C GLY A 316 0.68 12.32 -10.97
N GLY A 317 1.44 11.75 -10.03
CA GLY A 317 1.00 10.71 -9.10
C GLY A 317 0.12 11.23 -7.96
N THR A 318 -0.02 10.40 -6.91
CA THR A 318 -0.77 10.72 -5.70
C THR A 318 0.15 10.97 -4.50
N LEU A 319 -0.01 12.12 -3.85
CA LEU A 319 0.55 12.40 -2.53
C LEU A 319 -0.50 12.11 -1.47
N LYS A 320 -0.26 11.10 -0.62
CA LYS A 320 -1.10 10.77 0.53
C LYS A 320 -0.42 11.19 1.83
N LEU A 321 -0.97 12.20 2.49
CA LEU A 321 -0.61 12.59 3.85
C LEU A 321 -1.40 11.70 4.82
N ASP A 322 -0.85 10.55 5.21
CA ASP A 322 -1.63 9.50 5.88
C ASP A 322 -1.88 9.80 7.36
N THR A 323 -0.84 10.32 8.02
CA THR A 323 -0.89 10.72 9.42
C THR A 323 -0.29 12.12 9.62
N GLY A 324 -0.56 12.69 10.78
CA GLY A 324 0.02 13.95 11.22
C GLY A 324 -0.92 15.14 11.10
N VAL A 325 -0.46 16.23 11.69
CA VAL A 325 -1.12 17.53 11.71
C VAL A 325 -0.24 18.59 11.08
N GLY A 326 -0.83 19.53 10.33
CA GLY A 326 -0.01 20.51 9.64
C GLY A 326 -0.72 21.55 8.80
N ARG A 327 0.06 22.21 7.94
CA ARG A 327 -0.39 23.22 7.00
C ARG A 327 0.00 22.86 5.58
N LEU A 328 -0.88 23.18 4.65
CA LEU A 328 -0.64 23.13 3.21
C LEU A 328 -0.56 24.56 2.67
N SER A 329 0.38 24.81 1.77
CA SER A 329 0.45 26.07 1.02
C SER A 329 0.87 25.84 -0.42
N GLY A 330 0.44 26.72 -1.31
CA GLY A 330 0.72 26.59 -2.74
C GLY A 330 -0.03 25.45 -3.42
N LEU A 331 -1.08 24.91 -2.79
CA LEU A 331 -1.83 23.73 -3.23
C LEU A 331 -2.32 23.86 -4.68
N PHE A 332 -1.72 23.06 -5.56
CA PHE A 332 -1.88 23.12 -7.02
C PHE A 332 -1.49 24.49 -7.59
N GLY A 333 -0.28 24.92 -7.28
CA GLY A 333 0.37 26.11 -7.86
C GLY A 333 0.64 25.97 -9.36
N ALA A 334 1.59 26.74 -9.90
CA ALA A 334 1.87 26.79 -11.34
C ALA A 334 2.24 25.42 -11.98
N GLU A 335 2.61 24.42 -11.18
CA GLU A 335 3.08 23.09 -11.61
C GLU A 335 2.48 21.93 -10.78
N GLY A 336 1.35 22.14 -10.10
CA GLY A 336 0.75 21.08 -9.25
C GLY A 336 1.38 20.94 -7.86
N ASP A 337 2.28 21.87 -7.49
CA ASP A 337 3.04 21.79 -6.25
C ASP A 337 2.18 21.90 -4.99
N VAL A 338 2.70 21.39 -3.88
CA VAL A 338 2.19 21.65 -2.53
C VAL A 338 3.31 21.64 -1.52
N THR A 339 3.39 22.67 -0.68
CA THR A 339 4.27 22.66 0.49
C THR A 339 3.51 22.15 1.72
N VAL A 340 4.06 21.12 2.36
CA VAL A 340 3.55 20.52 3.60
C VAL A 340 4.48 20.88 4.75
N SER A 341 3.90 21.27 5.89
CA SER A 341 4.65 21.60 7.11
C SER A 341 3.86 21.22 8.36
N GLY A 342 4.53 21.16 9.52
CA GLY A 342 3.93 20.83 10.82
C GLY A 342 4.51 19.54 11.36
N SER A 343 3.90 18.41 11.02
CA SER A 343 4.38 17.08 11.44
C SER A 343 5.65 16.59 10.74
N MET A 344 6.18 17.39 9.82
CA MET A 344 7.46 17.19 9.15
C MET A 344 8.10 18.56 8.92
N ALA A 345 9.40 18.56 8.61
CA ALA A 345 10.03 19.76 8.08
C ALA A 345 9.28 20.26 6.85
N ALA A 346 9.30 21.58 6.61
CA ALA A 346 8.65 22.13 5.44
C ALA A 346 9.27 21.52 4.17
N THR A 347 8.46 20.89 3.34
CA THR A 347 8.88 20.26 2.08
C THR A 347 7.86 20.58 1.01
N THR A 348 8.34 21.00 -0.15
CA THR A 348 7.51 21.13 -1.35
C THR A 348 7.53 19.81 -2.11
N PHE A 349 6.33 19.38 -2.48
CA PHE A 349 6.05 18.20 -3.29
C PHE A 349 5.58 18.73 -4.64
N ASP A 350 6.33 18.42 -5.69
CA ASP A 350 6.17 19.00 -7.01
C ASP A 350 5.42 18.01 -7.92
N ASP A 351 4.59 18.51 -8.84
CA ASP A 351 3.92 17.71 -9.88
C ASP A 351 3.13 16.48 -9.36
N PHE A 352 2.29 16.67 -8.34
CA PHE A 352 1.29 15.67 -7.95
C PHE A 352 -0.09 16.05 -8.48
N ALA A 353 -0.80 15.13 -9.13
CA ALA A 353 -2.15 15.39 -9.61
C ALA A 353 -3.20 15.18 -8.50
N THR A 354 -2.92 14.32 -7.53
CA THR A 354 -3.87 14.04 -6.43
C THR A 354 -3.23 14.25 -5.08
N ILE A 355 -3.90 15.03 -4.24
CA ILE A 355 -3.59 15.15 -2.81
C ILE A 355 -4.65 14.42 -2.00
N ARG A 356 -4.21 13.46 -1.19
CA ARG A 356 -5.07 12.67 -0.31
C ARG A 356 -4.73 12.91 1.16
N ILE A 357 -5.74 13.19 1.97
CA ILE A 357 -5.62 13.31 3.43
C ILE A 357 -6.13 12.01 4.08
N GLY A 358 -5.26 11.33 4.81
CA GLY A 358 -5.57 10.09 5.52
C GLY A 358 -6.51 10.31 6.71
N GLN A 359 -7.14 9.23 7.18
CA GLN A 359 -8.15 9.32 8.24
C GLN A 359 -7.61 9.85 9.58
N ALA A 360 -6.33 9.58 9.85
CA ALA A 360 -5.64 10.03 11.06
C ALA A 360 -4.91 11.39 10.87
N ALA A 361 -5.11 12.03 9.71
CA ALA A 361 -4.45 13.28 9.37
C ALA A 361 -5.38 14.50 9.53
N ALA A 362 -4.80 15.64 9.92
CA ALA A 362 -5.51 16.90 10.03
C ALA A 362 -4.68 18.08 9.48
N PHE A 363 -5.17 18.72 8.42
CA PHE A 363 -4.43 19.79 7.74
C PHE A 363 -5.28 21.03 7.50
N THR A 364 -4.63 22.19 7.49
CA THR A 364 -5.24 23.45 7.05
C THR A 364 -4.45 24.01 5.86
N ALA A 365 -5.13 24.23 4.74
CA ALA A 365 -4.56 24.90 3.59
C ALA A 365 -4.70 26.43 3.72
N SER A 366 -3.63 27.15 3.37
CA SER A 366 -3.64 28.61 3.28
C SER A 366 -3.16 29.09 1.92
N GLY A 367 -3.63 30.27 1.50
CA GLY A 367 -3.40 30.80 0.16
C GLY A 367 -4.47 30.34 -0.84
N THR A 368 -4.27 30.69 -2.11
CA THR A 368 -5.14 30.28 -3.22
C THR A 368 -5.09 28.77 -3.43
N VAL A 369 -6.23 28.18 -3.77
CA VAL A 369 -6.35 26.79 -4.20
C VAL A 369 -6.90 26.81 -5.62
N SER A 370 -6.19 26.18 -6.57
CA SER A 370 -6.55 26.23 -7.99
C SER A 370 -6.38 24.86 -8.65
N LEU A 371 -7.45 24.07 -8.70
CA LEU A 371 -7.40 22.77 -9.37
C LEU A 371 -7.67 22.92 -10.88
N THR A 372 -6.87 22.26 -11.69
CA THR A 372 -7.11 22.04 -13.12
C THR A 372 -7.84 20.72 -13.39
N ALA A 373 -8.25 20.48 -14.64
CA ALA A 373 -8.93 19.25 -15.00
C ALA A 373 -7.97 18.04 -14.90
N GLY A 374 -8.37 17.02 -14.14
CA GLY A 374 -7.52 15.84 -13.86
C GLY A 374 -6.89 15.87 -12.47
N GLU A 375 -6.91 17.01 -11.77
CA GLU A 375 -6.43 17.12 -10.40
C GLU A 375 -7.52 16.79 -9.37
N ALA A 376 -7.11 16.31 -8.20
CA ALA A 376 -8.04 15.93 -7.14
C ALA A 376 -7.54 16.23 -5.72
N ILE A 377 -8.46 16.68 -4.86
CA ILE A 377 -8.33 16.65 -3.40
C ILE A 377 -9.27 15.58 -2.86
N LEU A 378 -8.72 14.58 -2.18
CA LEU A 378 -9.48 13.52 -1.53
C LEU A 378 -9.25 13.56 -0.03
N ASN A 379 -10.29 13.82 0.75
CA ASN A 379 -10.17 13.87 2.20
C ASN A 379 -10.90 12.69 2.86
N SER A 380 -10.16 11.92 3.66
CA SER A 380 -10.72 10.95 4.60
C SER A 380 -10.55 11.39 6.07
N GLY A 381 -9.76 12.44 6.34
CA GLY A 381 -9.45 12.97 7.66
C GLY A 381 -10.10 14.33 7.92
N SER A 382 -9.34 15.28 8.46
CA SER A 382 -9.78 16.66 8.66
C SER A 382 -9.01 17.60 7.75
N LEU A 383 -9.69 18.25 6.81
CA LEU A 383 -9.09 19.25 5.93
C LEU A 383 -9.88 20.55 5.98
N THR A 384 -9.20 21.66 6.22
CA THR A 384 -9.78 22.99 6.04
C THR A 384 -9.08 23.69 4.90
N LEU A 385 -9.81 24.03 3.84
CA LEU A 385 -9.36 24.89 2.77
C LEU A 385 -9.72 26.34 3.11
N GLY A 386 -8.71 27.12 3.46
CA GLY A 386 -8.79 28.58 3.48
C GLY A 386 -8.55 29.28 4.83
N GLY A 387 -7.96 30.48 4.70
CA GLY A 387 -8.59 31.73 5.14
C GLY A 387 -9.28 32.40 3.92
N LYS A 388 -9.46 33.73 3.88
CA LYS A 388 -10.15 34.54 2.83
C LYS A 388 -9.81 34.32 1.32
N ALA A 389 -9.10 33.26 0.94
CA ALA A 389 -8.67 32.94 -0.42
C ALA A 389 -9.79 32.39 -1.31
N SER A 390 -9.66 32.62 -2.63
CA SER A 390 -10.53 32.08 -3.69
C SER A 390 -10.15 30.62 -3.96
N VAL A 391 -11.11 29.70 -3.86
CA VAL A 391 -10.95 28.34 -4.39
C VAL A 391 -11.46 28.34 -5.83
N THR A 392 -10.62 27.92 -6.78
CA THR A 392 -11.06 27.62 -8.15
C THR A 392 -10.86 26.12 -8.37
N SER A 393 -11.89 25.42 -8.86
CA SER A 393 -11.79 23.98 -9.07
C SER A 393 -12.35 23.60 -10.43
N ALA A 394 -11.49 23.15 -11.35
CA ALA A 394 -11.86 22.39 -12.53
C ALA A 394 -11.70 20.87 -12.34
N GLY A 395 -11.12 20.46 -11.20
CA GLY A 395 -10.90 19.07 -10.81
C GLY A 395 -11.95 18.55 -9.82
N LEU A 396 -11.55 17.57 -9.01
CA LEU A 396 -12.39 16.97 -7.96
C LEU A 396 -11.99 17.47 -6.57
N ILE A 397 -12.96 17.92 -5.78
CA ILE A 397 -12.81 18.11 -4.33
C ILE A 397 -13.81 17.19 -3.64
N GLU A 398 -13.30 16.18 -2.93
CA GLU A 398 -14.12 15.13 -2.33
C GLU A 398 -13.85 14.94 -0.84
N ALA A 399 -14.92 14.88 -0.05
CA ALA A 399 -14.93 14.30 1.28
C ALA A 399 -15.35 12.82 1.20
N ASP A 400 -14.38 11.91 1.04
CA ASP A 400 -14.57 10.46 1.08
C ASP A 400 -15.02 10.02 2.48
N ARG A 401 -14.32 10.53 3.51
CA ARG A 401 -14.65 10.38 4.93
C ARG A 401 -14.24 11.66 5.67
N GLY A 402 -14.56 11.73 6.97
CA GLY A 402 -14.15 12.85 7.81
C GLY A 402 -14.79 14.17 7.36
N THR A 403 -14.08 15.28 7.55
CA THR A 403 -14.61 16.63 7.31
C THR A 403 -13.68 17.44 6.41
N LEU A 404 -14.22 17.94 5.30
CA LEU A 404 -13.59 18.93 4.43
C LEU A 404 -14.39 20.23 4.54
N ALA A 405 -13.79 21.29 5.07
CA ALA A 405 -14.40 22.61 5.20
C ALA A 405 -13.74 23.60 4.26
N ILE A 406 -14.52 24.36 3.50
CA ILE A 406 -14.05 25.44 2.63
C ILE A 406 -14.58 26.77 3.19
N ALA A 407 -13.67 27.61 3.70
CA ALA A 407 -14.06 28.85 4.38
C ALA A 407 -14.44 29.99 3.40
N GLY A 408 -13.96 29.93 2.16
CA GLY A 408 -14.12 30.98 1.15
C GLY A 408 -15.12 30.65 0.05
N ALA A 409 -15.31 31.59 -0.87
CA ALA A 409 -16.08 31.36 -2.09
C ALA A 409 -15.37 30.39 -3.04
N VAL A 410 -16.17 29.62 -3.78
CA VAL A 410 -15.69 28.63 -4.75
C VAL A 410 -16.15 28.99 -6.15
N LYS A 411 -15.22 29.03 -7.10
CA LYS A 411 -15.54 28.99 -8.53
C LYS A 411 -15.34 27.56 -9.03
N ASN A 412 -16.42 26.81 -9.15
CA ASN A 412 -16.41 25.41 -9.56
C ASN A 412 -16.76 25.26 -11.06
N THR A 413 -15.90 24.54 -11.78
CA THR A 413 -16.16 24.01 -13.12
C THR A 413 -15.89 22.51 -13.17
N GLY A 414 -15.53 21.91 -12.03
CA GLY A 414 -15.29 20.49 -11.85
C GLY A 414 -16.38 19.86 -10.97
N THR A 415 -15.98 19.01 -10.02
CA THR A 415 -16.90 18.28 -9.13
C THR A 415 -16.61 18.55 -7.66
N LEU A 416 -17.66 18.90 -6.90
CA LEU A 416 -17.67 18.89 -5.44
C LEU A 416 -18.38 17.61 -4.96
N ALA A 417 -17.78 16.84 -4.07
CA ALA A 417 -18.30 15.52 -3.72
C ALA A 417 -18.30 15.25 -2.20
N ALA A 418 -19.39 14.64 -1.72
CA ALA A 418 -19.50 14.07 -0.39
C ALA A 418 -19.79 12.56 -0.51
N ALA A 419 -18.74 11.75 -0.65
CA ALA A 419 -18.89 10.32 -0.87
C ALA A 419 -19.20 9.54 0.42
N GLY A 420 -18.80 10.06 1.57
CA GLY A 420 -19.09 9.48 2.88
C GLY A 420 -18.72 10.39 4.06
N GLY A 421 -17.93 11.44 3.82
CA GLY A 421 -17.65 12.51 4.77
C GLY A 421 -18.58 13.71 4.62
N THR A 422 -18.25 14.77 5.35
CA THR A 422 -18.90 16.07 5.22
C THR A 422 -18.04 17.00 4.38
N LEU A 423 -18.59 17.53 3.30
CA LEU A 423 -18.03 18.67 2.57
C LEU A 423 -18.89 19.90 2.87
N ALA A 424 -18.33 20.85 3.62
CA ALA A 424 -19.01 22.11 3.97
C ALA A 424 -18.36 23.29 3.24
N VAL A 425 -19.16 24.14 2.61
CA VAL A 425 -18.68 25.34 1.90
C VAL A 425 -19.40 26.57 2.43
N ALA A 426 -18.64 27.42 3.13
CA ALA A 426 -19.16 28.61 3.78
C ALA A 426 -19.44 29.77 2.80
N GLY A 427 -18.64 29.86 1.73
CA GLY A 427 -18.78 30.90 0.71
C GLY A 427 -19.68 30.49 -0.46
N ALA A 428 -20.10 31.47 -1.26
CA ALA A 428 -20.91 31.19 -2.44
C ALA A 428 -20.15 30.32 -3.45
N VAL A 429 -20.85 29.39 -4.07
CA VAL A 429 -20.35 28.54 -5.16
C VAL A 429 -20.90 29.07 -6.47
N THR A 430 -20.00 29.32 -7.42
CA THR A 430 -20.31 29.86 -8.74
C THR A 430 -19.63 29.03 -9.82
N GLY A 431 -20.11 29.13 -11.06
CA GLY A 431 -19.50 28.48 -12.20
C GLY A 431 -20.46 27.52 -12.88
N SER A 432 -19.91 26.47 -13.49
CA SER A 432 -20.64 25.51 -14.31
C SER A 432 -20.28 24.07 -13.95
N GLY A 433 -19.80 23.85 -12.73
CA GLY A 433 -19.45 22.53 -12.26
C GLY A 433 -20.68 21.73 -11.86
N SER A 434 -20.43 20.67 -11.10
CA SER A 434 -21.46 19.81 -10.54
C SER A 434 -21.12 19.37 -9.12
N ALA A 435 -22.11 18.80 -8.45
CA ALA A 435 -22.00 18.25 -7.12
C ALA A 435 -22.48 16.80 -7.07
N THR A 436 -21.85 15.98 -6.23
CA THR A 436 -22.27 14.59 -6.01
C THR A 436 -22.35 14.23 -4.53
N VAL A 437 -23.30 13.36 -4.19
CA VAL A 437 -23.50 12.84 -2.83
C VAL A 437 -23.62 11.32 -2.90
N ALA A 438 -22.68 10.62 -2.24
CA ALA A 438 -22.60 9.16 -2.27
C ALA A 438 -22.73 8.47 -0.90
N GLY A 439 -23.21 9.20 0.11
CA GLY A 439 -23.35 8.69 1.47
C GLY A 439 -23.06 9.73 2.55
N GLY A 440 -22.35 10.80 2.16
CA GLY A 440 -21.95 11.89 3.04
C GLY A 440 -22.97 13.03 3.15
N VAL A 441 -22.49 14.14 3.69
CA VAL A 441 -23.22 15.41 3.78
C VAL A 441 -22.52 16.43 2.90
N LEU A 442 -23.26 17.01 1.96
CA LEU A 442 -22.80 18.13 1.16
C LEU A 442 -23.56 19.38 1.62
N ASP A 443 -22.85 20.29 2.25
CA ASP A 443 -23.40 21.45 2.95
C ASP A 443 -22.93 22.76 2.30
N PHE A 444 -23.90 23.55 1.85
CA PHE A 444 -23.69 24.89 1.29
C PHE A 444 -24.35 25.96 2.16
N GLU A 445 -23.53 26.71 2.89
CA GLU A 445 -23.99 27.76 3.82
C GLU A 445 -24.37 29.08 3.10
N ALA A 446 -24.01 29.20 1.82
CA ALA A 446 -24.26 30.36 0.98
C ALA A 446 -24.95 29.98 -0.35
N ALA A 447 -25.01 30.92 -1.30
CA ALA A 447 -25.63 30.68 -2.60
C ALA A 447 -24.91 29.55 -3.36
N PHE A 448 -25.67 28.58 -3.85
CA PHE A 448 -25.24 27.46 -4.69
C PHE A 448 -26.31 27.23 -5.76
N THR A 449 -25.91 26.98 -7.01
CA THR A 449 -26.84 26.88 -8.16
C THR A 449 -26.48 25.77 -9.15
N GLU A 450 -25.53 24.90 -8.81
CA GLU A 450 -25.07 23.83 -9.71
C GLU A 450 -25.92 22.56 -9.57
N ASP A 451 -25.85 21.68 -10.56
CA ASP A 451 -26.56 20.40 -10.55
C ASP A 451 -25.97 19.45 -9.50
N VAL A 452 -26.86 18.73 -8.81
CA VAL A 452 -26.50 17.74 -7.79
C VAL A 452 -26.96 16.36 -8.22
N THR A 453 -26.08 15.36 -8.08
CA THR A 453 -26.43 13.96 -8.29
C THR A 453 -26.20 13.14 -7.03
N PHE A 454 -27.26 12.51 -6.52
CA PHE A 454 -27.13 11.43 -5.54
C PHE A 454 -26.74 10.14 -6.27
N THR A 455 -25.52 9.67 -6.01
CA THR A 455 -24.98 8.41 -6.57
C THR A 455 -25.04 7.27 -5.55
N GLY A 456 -25.10 7.61 -4.26
CA GLY A 456 -25.20 6.67 -3.14
C GLY A 456 -26.65 6.33 -2.79
N LYS A 457 -26.80 5.26 -1.99
CA LYS A 457 -28.12 4.90 -1.43
C LYS A 457 -28.56 5.83 -0.30
N THR A 458 -27.59 6.54 0.30
CA THR A 458 -27.81 7.49 1.38
C THR A 458 -27.11 8.82 1.09
N GLY A 459 -27.43 9.84 1.88
CA GLY A 459 -26.71 11.11 1.88
C GLY A 459 -27.63 12.30 2.07
N ILE A 460 -27.03 13.45 2.38
CA ILE A 460 -27.74 14.70 2.64
C ILE A 460 -27.17 15.79 1.74
N LEU A 461 -28.06 16.52 1.07
CA LEU A 461 -27.76 17.82 0.47
C LEU A 461 -28.36 18.89 1.37
N GLU A 462 -27.52 19.73 1.97
CA GLU A 462 -27.92 20.85 2.82
C GLU A 462 -27.75 22.17 2.07
N LEU A 463 -28.80 22.98 2.09
CA LEU A 463 -28.89 24.26 1.39
C LEU A 463 -29.39 25.33 2.36
N ALA A 464 -28.48 26.19 2.82
CA ALA A 464 -28.86 27.35 3.64
C ALA A 464 -29.58 28.46 2.85
N LYS A 465 -29.60 28.37 1.51
CA LYS A 465 -30.26 29.31 0.58
C LYS A 465 -31.09 28.58 -0.48
N SER A 466 -31.95 27.65 -0.05
CA SER A 466 -32.74 26.79 -0.95
C SER A 466 -33.74 27.54 -1.83
N GLN A 467 -34.21 28.72 -1.40
CA GLN A 467 -35.13 29.56 -2.19
C GLN A 467 -34.54 30.07 -3.51
N THR A 468 -33.22 30.17 -3.59
CA THR A 468 -32.48 30.65 -4.78
C THR A 468 -31.79 29.53 -5.55
N TYR A 469 -31.94 28.28 -5.12
CA TYR A 469 -31.35 27.14 -5.80
C TYR A 469 -32.02 26.91 -7.16
N THR A 470 -31.24 26.95 -8.24
CA THR A 470 -31.74 26.75 -9.62
C THR A 470 -31.22 25.48 -10.29
N GLY A 471 -30.31 24.76 -9.62
CA GLY A 471 -29.78 23.50 -10.13
C GLY A 471 -30.84 22.38 -10.09
N THR A 472 -30.53 21.29 -10.77
CA THR A 472 -31.33 20.07 -10.75
C THR A 472 -30.76 19.06 -9.77
N VAL A 473 -31.64 18.26 -9.16
CA VAL A 473 -31.28 17.14 -8.30
C VAL A 473 -31.66 15.84 -9.01
N THR A 474 -30.66 15.01 -9.27
CA THR A 474 -30.80 13.67 -9.87
C THR A 474 -30.54 12.59 -8.83
N GLY A 475 -31.24 11.46 -8.93
CA GLY A 475 -30.98 10.28 -8.08
C GLY A 475 -31.56 10.35 -6.66
N PHE A 476 -32.44 11.31 -6.37
CA PHE A 476 -33.10 11.40 -5.06
C PHE A 476 -33.85 10.09 -4.73
N SER A 477 -33.66 9.59 -3.52
CA SER A 477 -34.23 8.33 -3.07
C SER A 477 -35.76 8.40 -3.05
N LYS A 478 -36.39 7.27 -3.44
CA LYS A 478 -37.84 7.02 -3.30
C LYS A 478 -38.17 6.08 -2.14
N SER A 479 -37.19 5.86 -1.26
CA SER A 479 -37.28 4.90 -0.16
C SER A 479 -36.62 5.40 1.12
N GLY A 480 -36.38 6.71 1.22
CA GLY A 480 -35.96 7.41 2.43
C GLY A 480 -34.46 7.42 2.69
N GLY A 481 -33.64 6.97 1.72
CA GLY A 481 -32.20 6.91 1.90
C GLY A 481 -31.50 8.26 1.85
N THR A 482 -31.98 9.18 1.00
CA THR A 482 -31.41 10.52 0.81
C THR A 482 -32.34 11.60 1.34
N SER A 483 -31.77 12.72 1.78
CA SER A 483 -32.53 13.85 2.30
C SER A 483 -32.05 15.18 1.70
N LEU A 484 -32.97 16.13 1.62
CA LEU A 484 -32.67 17.55 1.44
C LEU A 484 -32.83 18.23 2.80
N ASP A 485 -31.85 19.02 3.22
CA ASP A 485 -31.95 19.87 4.40
C ASP A 485 -32.02 21.34 3.95
N LEU A 486 -33.13 22.01 4.28
CA LEU A 486 -33.45 23.35 3.80
C LEU A 486 -33.40 24.34 4.97
N GLY A 487 -32.23 24.92 5.19
CA GLY A 487 -31.97 25.79 6.35
C GLY A 487 -32.74 27.12 6.34
N ASP A 488 -33.25 27.56 5.20
CA ASP A 488 -34.04 28.80 5.05
C ASP A 488 -35.55 28.58 4.92
N ILE A 489 -36.04 27.36 5.17
CA ILE A 489 -37.47 27.06 5.28
C ILE A 489 -37.76 26.62 6.71
N ALA A 490 -38.46 27.47 7.48
CA ALA A 490 -38.69 27.18 8.88
C ALA A 490 -39.60 25.96 9.07
N PHE A 491 -39.20 25.01 9.93
CA PHE A 491 -40.08 23.87 10.21
C PHE A 491 -41.21 24.25 11.19
N SER A 492 -42.43 23.93 10.78
CA SER A 492 -43.65 24.09 11.58
C SER A 492 -44.68 23.05 11.16
N LYS A 493 -45.81 22.99 11.88
CA LYS A 493 -46.95 22.14 11.47
C LYS A 493 -47.61 22.58 10.15
N ALA A 494 -47.34 23.81 9.69
CA ALA A 494 -47.83 24.33 8.42
C ALA A 494 -46.86 24.07 7.27
N THR A 495 -45.66 23.58 7.55
CA THR A 495 -44.66 23.29 6.52
C THR A 495 -45.14 22.15 5.64
N THR A 496 -45.08 22.35 4.33
CA THR A 496 -45.53 21.36 3.34
C THR A 496 -44.47 21.11 2.29
N ALA A 497 -44.43 19.89 1.75
CA ALA A 497 -43.65 19.51 0.58
C ALA A 497 -44.60 18.90 -0.46
N THR A 498 -44.64 19.46 -1.65
CA THR A 498 -45.55 19.04 -2.72
C THR A 498 -44.80 18.89 -4.03
N TYR A 499 -45.03 17.79 -4.75
CA TYR A 499 -44.38 17.54 -6.04
C TYR A 499 -45.38 17.66 -7.20
N SER A 500 -44.95 18.33 -8.27
CA SER A 500 -45.68 18.38 -9.54
C SER A 500 -44.71 18.14 -10.69
N GLY A 501 -45.05 17.23 -11.60
CA GLY A 501 -44.14 16.88 -12.69
C GLY A 501 -44.64 15.77 -13.61
N THR A 502 -43.72 15.34 -14.48
CA THR A 502 -43.91 14.27 -15.45
C THR A 502 -43.10 13.03 -15.05
N LYS A 503 -43.04 12.02 -15.94
CA LYS A 503 -42.16 10.86 -15.77
C LYS A 503 -40.67 11.21 -15.82
N SER A 504 -40.32 12.32 -16.47
CA SER A 504 -38.93 12.73 -16.69
C SER A 504 -38.40 13.64 -15.58
N GLY A 505 -39.29 14.31 -14.85
CA GLY A 505 -38.92 15.24 -13.78
C GLY A 505 -40.02 16.23 -13.45
N GLY A 506 -39.76 17.07 -12.46
CA GLY A 506 -40.73 18.04 -11.93
C GLY A 506 -40.15 18.92 -10.83
N VAL A 507 -41.02 19.66 -10.15
CA VAL A 507 -40.65 20.58 -9.09
C VAL A 507 -41.22 20.09 -7.77
N LEU A 508 -40.33 19.87 -6.79
CA LEU A 508 -40.66 19.75 -5.38
C LEU A 508 -40.73 21.15 -4.77
N THR A 509 -41.92 21.56 -4.36
CA THR A 509 -42.16 22.85 -3.69
C THR A 509 -42.26 22.63 -2.19
N VAL A 510 -41.36 23.25 -1.43
CA VAL A 510 -41.34 23.17 0.04
C VAL A 510 -41.56 24.56 0.60
N THR A 511 -42.56 24.73 1.48
CA THR A 511 -42.91 26.06 2.01
C THR A 511 -43.37 26.00 3.46
N ASP A 512 -42.99 27.01 4.23
CA ASP A 512 -43.48 27.29 5.59
C ASP A 512 -44.66 28.29 5.60
N GLY A 513 -45.13 28.71 4.42
CA GLY A 513 -46.15 29.74 4.21
C GLY A 513 -45.61 31.16 3.98
N ALA A 514 -44.37 31.45 4.35
CA ALA A 514 -43.69 32.73 4.13
C ALA A 514 -42.55 32.63 3.11
N HIS A 515 -41.78 31.54 3.18
CA HIS A 515 -40.65 31.20 2.33
C HIS A 515 -41.00 29.98 1.47
N THR A 516 -40.43 29.89 0.27
CA THR A 516 -40.71 28.78 -0.65
C THR A 516 -39.47 28.36 -1.42
N ALA A 517 -39.03 27.12 -1.21
CA ALA A 517 -38.03 26.46 -2.04
C ALA A 517 -38.70 25.73 -3.20
N ARG A 518 -38.08 25.80 -4.39
CA ARG A 518 -38.53 25.07 -5.59
C ARG A 518 -37.38 24.24 -6.13
N ILE A 519 -37.33 22.97 -5.73
CA ILE A 519 -36.24 22.06 -6.08
C ILE A 519 -36.62 21.27 -7.32
N HIS A 520 -35.83 21.36 -8.39
CA HIS A 520 -36.07 20.63 -9.62
C HIS A 520 -35.54 19.20 -9.47
N LEU A 521 -36.43 18.20 -9.45
CA LEU A 521 -36.06 16.79 -9.35
C LEU A 521 -36.13 16.11 -10.72
N MET A 522 -35.07 15.41 -11.10
CA MET A 522 -35.01 14.58 -12.30
C MET A 522 -35.43 13.14 -11.98
N GLY A 523 -36.42 12.62 -12.72
CA GLY A 523 -37.02 11.29 -12.54
C GLY A 523 -38.52 11.30 -12.20
N ASP A 524 -39.14 10.11 -12.17
CA ASP A 524 -40.57 9.96 -11.90
C ASP A 524 -40.88 9.95 -10.39
N TYR A 525 -41.23 11.11 -9.82
CA TYR A 525 -41.63 11.23 -8.41
C TYR A 525 -43.16 11.41 -8.22
N ARG A 526 -43.98 11.06 -9.22
CA ARG A 526 -45.44 11.29 -9.16
C ARG A 526 -46.14 10.40 -8.13
N SER A 527 -45.51 9.30 -7.70
CA SER A 527 -45.99 8.41 -6.64
C SER A 527 -45.36 8.66 -5.27
N SER A 528 -44.44 9.63 -5.19
CA SER A 528 -43.71 9.98 -3.96
C SER A 528 -44.61 10.76 -3.02
N THR A 529 -44.35 10.67 -1.72
CA THR A 529 -45.20 11.29 -0.68
C THR A 529 -44.49 12.34 0.18
N PHE A 530 -43.19 12.60 -0.08
CA PHE A 530 -42.35 13.65 0.54
C PHE A 530 -42.77 14.12 1.94
N VAL A 531 -42.07 13.63 2.94
CA VAL A 531 -42.27 13.99 4.35
C VAL A 531 -41.32 15.10 4.75
N VAL A 532 -41.84 16.07 5.50
CA VAL A 532 -41.06 17.13 6.16
C VAL A 532 -40.87 16.83 7.65
N ALA A 533 -39.70 17.15 8.17
CA ALA A 533 -39.36 17.04 9.59
C ALA A 533 -38.49 18.24 10.02
N SER A 534 -38.38 18.46 11.34
CA SER A 534 -37.40 19.41 11.86
C SER A 534 -35.99 18.86 11.65
N ASP A 535 -35.08 19.73 11.22
CA ASP A 535 -33.64 19.49 11.13
C ASP A 535 -32.91 19.58 12.50
N GLY A 536 -33.60 20.05 13.55
CA GLY A 536 -33.00 20.36 14.85
C GLY A 536 -32.29 21.72 14.96
N HIS A 537 -32.20 22.49 13.88
CA HIS A 537 -31.53 23.79 13.79
C HIS A 537 -32.47 24.94 13.38
N GLY A 538 -33.74 24.63 13.09
CA GLY A 538 -34.81 25.59 12.78
C GLY A 538 -35.29 25.52 11.34
N GLY A 539 -34.56 24.84 10.46
CA GLY A 539 -34.92 24.55 9.08
C GLY A 539 -35.74 23.26 8.92
N THR A 540 -35.88 22.82 7.67
CA THR A 540 -36.74 21.70 7.28
C THR A 540 -35.98 20.61 6.56
N LEU A 541 -36.01 19.39 7.10
CA LEU A 541 -35.53 18.18 6.46
C LEU A 541 -36.64 17.56 5.59
N VAL A 542 -36.32 17.17 4.36
CA VAL A 542 -37.25 16.56 3.39
C VAL A 542 -36.72 15.24 2.88
N HIS A 543 -37.54 14.20 2.94
CA HIS A 543 -37.22 12.87 2.38
C HIS A 543 -38.48 12.19 1.82
N ASP A 544 -38.33 11.27 0.87
CA ASP A 544 -39.44 10.44 0.39
C ASP A 544 -39.40 9.08 1.10
N PRO A 545 -40.31 8.79 2.05
CA PRO A 545 -40.26 7.54 2.81
C PRO A 545 -40.50 6.32 1.93
N ALA A 546 -40.07 5.15 2.39
CA ALA A 546 -40.46 3.91 1.74
C ALA A 546 -41.99 3.78 1.69
N ALA A 547 -42.52 3.41 0.52
CA ALA A 547 -43.93 3.08 0.38
C ALA A 547 -44.31 2.05 1.47
N PRO A 548 -45.44 2.23 2.17
CA PRO A 548 -45.89 1.25 3.15
C PRO A 548 -45.92 -0.15 2.52
N ALA A 549 -45.36 -1.14 3.22
CA ALA A 549 -45.45 -2.51 2.76
C ALA A 549 -46.92 -2.82 2.45
N PRO A 550 -47.25 -3.43 1.29
CA PRO A 550 -48.62 -3.76 0.99
C PRO A 550 -49.14 -4.60 2.14
N VAL A 551 -50.17 -4.09 2.83
CA VAL A 551 -50.90 -4.89 3.80
C VAL A 551 -51.34 -6.13 3.05
N SER A 552 -50.73 -7.27 3.36
CA SER A 552 -51.19 -8.54 2.82
C SER A 552 -52.60 -8.69 3.39
N ALA A 553 -53.60 -8.31 2.59
CA ALA A 553 -54.97 -8.48 2.96
C ALA A 553 -55.09 -9.96 3.31
N SER A 554 -55.43 -10.24 4.56
CA SER A 554 -55.75 -11.57 5.06
C SER A 554 -57.09 -12.05 4.46
N ALA A 555 -57.24 -11.92 3.13
CA ALA A 555 -58.36 -12.42 2.35
C ALA A 555 -58.53 -13.94 2.55
N GLY A 556 -57.47 -14.65 2.96
CA GLY A 556 -57.55 -16.05 3.38
C GLY A 556 -58.30 -16.30 4.70
N ARG A 557 -58.40 -15.31 5.61
CA ARG A 557 -59.12 -15.49 6.90
C ARG A 557 -60.58 -15.10 6.82
N PHE A 558 -60.97 -14.20 5.92
CA PHE A 558 -62.38 -13.86 5.68
C PHE A 558 -63.10 -14.97 4.87
N ALA A 559 -62.41 -15.60 3.91
CA ALA A 559 -62.95 -16.75 3.16
C ALA A 559 -63.08 -18.02 4.02
N ALA A 560 -62.14 -18.26 4.95
CA ALA A 560 -62.22 -19.38 5.89
C ALA A 560 -63.36 -19.24 6.92
N ALA A 561 -63.74 -18.00 7.27
CA ALA A 561 -64.87 -17.75 8.18
C ALA A 561 -66.25 -17.95 7.52
N MET A 562 -66.37 -17.72 6.20
CA MET A 562 -67.62 -17.92 5.44
C MET A 562 -67.84 -19.39 5.00
N ALA A 563 -66.79 -20.20 4.94
CA ALA A 563 -66.90 -21.64 4.62
C ALA A 563 -67.43 -22.49 5.79
N GLY A 564 -67.48 -21.96 7.02
CA GLY A 564 -67.97 -22.66 8.20
C GLY A 564 -69.49 -22.68 8.37
N TRP A 565 -70.26 -22.01 7.50
CA TRP A 565 -71.71 -21.85 7.68
C TRP A 565 -72.60 -22.66 6.73
N ALA A 566 -72.02 -23.40 5.79
CA ALA A 566 -72.76 -24.24 4.85
C ALA A 566 -72.26 -25.69 4.88
N GLY A 567 -72.97 -26.55 5.60
CA GLY A 567 -72.83 -28.01 5.46
C GLY A 567 -72.78 -28.75 6.79
N GLY A 568 -73.95 -29.16 7.27
CA GLY A 568 -74.06 -30.16 8.34
C GLY A 568 -73.84 -31.59 7.81
N GLY A 569 -73.27 -32.44 8.66
CA GLY A 569 -73.55 -33.88 8.68
C GLY A 569 -72.39 -34.84 8.34
N ALA A 570 -72.16 -35.76 9.30
CA ALA A 570 -71.41 -37.02 9.25
C ALA A 570 -69.88 -36.98 9.49
N GLY A 571 -69.44 -37.74 10.51
CA GLY A 571 -68.10 -37.73 11.11
C GLY A 571 -67.06 -38.64 10.43
N PRO A 572 -66.14 -39.26 11.20
CA PRO A 572 -64.84 -38.70 11.61
C PRO A 572 -63.67 -39.34 10.81
N VAL A 573 -62.45 -38.78 10.96
CA VAL A 573 -61.16 -39.47 11.26
C VAL A 573 -59.97 -38.59 10.77
N GLU A 574 -59.11 -38.26 11.74
CA GLU A 574 -57.68 -37.88 11.72
C GLU A 574 -57.08 -36.95 10.64
N ALA A 575 -56.55 -35.80 11.09
CA ALA A 575 -55.15 -35.39 10.82
C ALA A 575 -54.69 -34.30 11.81
N ARG A 576 -53.45 -34.47 12.29
CA ARG A 576 -52.82 -33.83 13.45
C ARG A 576 -52.55 -32.34 13.23
N ALA A 577 -52.91 -31.51 14.21
CA ALA A 577 -52.40 -30.15 14.37
C ALA A 577 -51.34 -30.13 15.49
N LEU A 578 -50.14 -29.67 15.18
CA LEU A 578 -49.12 -29.32 16.16
C LEU A 578 -48.74 -27.85 15.92
N TRP A 579 -49.29 -26.97 16.76
CA TRP A 579 -48.79 -25.65 17.01
C TRP A 579 -47.44 -25.75 17.72
N ALA A 580 -46.40 -25.13 17.16
CA ALA A 580 -45.14 -24.90 17.85
C ALA A 580 -44.96 -23.39 18.06
N HIS A 581 -45.03 -23.03 19.34
CA HIS A 581 -44.66 -21.73 19.89
C HIS A 581 -43.21 -21.37 19.58
N ALA A 582 -42.97 -20.09 19.30
CA ALA A 582 -41.66 -19.47 19.35
C ALA A 582 -41.10 -19.51 20.79
N PRO A 583 -39.81 -19.81 21.01
CA PRO A 583 -39.19 -19.72 22.33
C PRO A 583 -38.76 -18.27 22.64
N PRO A 584 -38.76 -17.87 23.94
CA PRO A 584 -38.32 -16.55 24.36
C PRO A 584 -36.79 -16.43 24.46
N LEU A 585 -36.33 -15.20 24.22
CA LEU A 585 -34.98 -14.70 24.46
C LEU A 585 -34.55 -14.93 25.93
N LEU A 586 -33.46 -15.66 26.14
CA LEU A 586 -32.80 -15.78 27.44
C LEU A 586 -31.68 -14.73 27.53
N LEU A 587 -31.79 -13.83 28.52
CA LEU A 587 -30.73 -12.93 28.95
C LEU A 587 -29.53 -13.73 29.50
N ALA A 588 -28.32 -13.39 29.08
CA ALA A 588 -27.08 -13.79 29.75
C ALA A 588 -26.65 -12.70 30.75
N PRO A 589 -26.25 -13.05 31.99
CA PRO A 589 -25.86 -12.10 33.01
C PRO A 589 -24.38 -11.69 32.92
N ARG A 590 -24.12 -10.46 33.39
CA ARG A 590 -22.80 -9.88 33.68
C ARG A 590 -22.08 -10.69 34.77
N THR A 591 -20.80 -10.98 34.55
CA THR A 591 -19.83 -11.33 35.61
C THR A 591 -18.77 -10.24 35.72
N GLN A 592 -18.73 -9.63 36.91
CA GLN A 592 -17.63 -8.92 37.56
C GLN A 592 -16.89 -10.04 38.37
N ILE A 593 -15.56 -10.17 38.54
CA ILE A 593 -14.49 -9.31 39.06
C ILE A 593 -13.16 -10.06 38.83
N ALA A 594 -12.08 -9.35 38.45
CA ALA A 594 -10.73 -9.35 39.06
C ALA A 594 -9.75 -8.59 38.14
#